data_AF-A0AAF0E3U1-F1
#
_entry.id   AF-A0AAF0E3U1-F1
#
_cell.length_a   1.000
_cell.length_b   1.000
_cell.length_c   1.000
_cell.angle_alpha   90.00
_cell.angle_beta   90.00
_cell.angle_gamma   90.00
#
_symmetry.space_group_name_H-M   'P 1'
#
loop_
_entity.id
_entity.type
_entity.pdbx_description
1 polymer ?
#
loop_
_entity_poly.entity_id
_entity_poly.type
_entity_poly.pdbx_seq_one_letter_code
_entity_poly.pdbx_strand_id
1 'polypeptide(L)'
;MDIIPTVVRMIKEGDWDMVVATQDYHPPNHISFASRHGVEPFQLCDVPHPFLHEKATVSQMMWPEHCVQGTYGAELDDTVANALDEREAWGTPVHYVKKGQDLNFDSYSAFASNEYILFTELISLLFGAQPRPIRTVIVVGLACDYCVMSTAVDAAKFGLQTLVTEDCMRGVDPKTTSDAMDKMRAYDVHIYKTSDDLLAAIHRPSTF
;
A
#
# COMPACT_ATOMS: atom_id res chain seq x y z
N MET A 1 -9.94 11.52 -11.20
CA MET A 1 -8.75 11.55 -12.09
C MET A 1 -8.17 10.15 -12.15
N ASP A 2 -7.68 9.75 -13.31
CA ASP A 2 -6.94 8.49 -13.48
C ASP A 2 -5.47 8.71 -13.06
N ILE A 3 -4.90 7.76 -12.33
CA ILE A 3 -3.51 7.81 -11.83
C ILE A 3 -2.59 6.82 -12.55
N ILE A 4 -3.12 5.93 -13.39
CA ILE A 4 -2.31 4.91 -14.07
C ILE A 4 -1.18 5.55 -14.88
N PRO A 5 -1.40 6.60 -15.71
CA PRO A 5 -0.33 7.19 -16.49
C PRO A 5 0.81 7.78 -15.64
N THR A 6 0.49 8.41 -14.51
CA THR A 6 1.48 9.02 -13.61
C THR A 6 2.24 7.97 -12.81
N VAL A 7 1.56 6.89 -12.36
CA VAL A 7 2.21 5.73 -11.72
C VAL A 7 3.15 5.02 -12.69
N VAL A 8 2.73 4.77 -13.93
CA VAL A 8 3.57 4.18 -14.97
C VAL A 8 4.81 5.04 -15.25
N ARG A 9 4.64 6.37 -15.32
CA ARG A 9 5.75 7.30 -15.45
C ARG A 9 6.73 7.17 -14.28
N MET A 10 6.23 7.15 -13.04
CA MET A 10 7.07 6.95 -11.85
C MET A 10 7.87 5.65 -11.92
N ILE A 11 7.25 4.54 -12.33
CA ILE A 11 7.94 3.25 -12.51
C ILE A 11 9.08 3.36 -13.53
N LYS A 12 8.85 4.05 -14.65
CA LYS A 12 9.81 4.12 -15.76
C LYS A 12 10.93 5.14 -15.56
N GLU A 13 10.65 6.31 -14.99
CA GLU A 13 11.56 7.46 -15.02
C GLU A 13 12.43 7.63 -13.77
N GLY A 14 12.06 7.04 -12.63
CA GLY A 14 12.86 7.21 -11.42
C GLY A 14 14.09 6.31 -11.35
N ASP A 15 15.11 6.76 -10.63
CA ASP A 15 16.31 5.96 -10.34
C ASP A 15 16.11 5.13 -9.06
N TRP A 16 15.37 4.03 -9.19
CA TRP A 16 15.00 3.15 -8.08
C TRP A 16 16.03 2.04 -7.86
N ASP A 17 16.46 1.85 -6.62
CA ASP A 17 17.21 0.65 -6.22
C ASP A 17 16.34 -0.62 -6.31
N MET A 18 15.01 -0.47 -6.14
CA MET A 18 14.02 -1.55 -6.15
C MET A 18 12.62 -1.00 -6.35
N VAL A 19 11.73 -1.76 -6.98
CA VAL A 19 10.29 -1.50 -7.03
C VAL A 19 9.55 -2.65 -6.35
N VAL A 20 8.56 -2.33 -5.51
CA VAL A 20 7.68 -3.34 -4.89
C VAL A 20 6.24 -3.06 -5.28
N ALA A 21 5.62 -4.00 -5.98
CA ALA A 21 4.21 -3.98 -6.33
C ALA A 21 3.40 -4.79 -5.31
N THR A 22 2.43 -4.15 -4.67
CA THR A 22 1.60 -4.80 -3.65
C THR A 22 0.23 -5.16 -4.20
N GLN A 23 -0.31 -6.32 -3.82
CA GLN A 23 -1.63 -6.77 -4.25
C GLN A 23 -2.48 -7.16 -3.03
N ASP A 24 -3.69 -6.61 -2.93
CA ASP A 24 -4.71 -7.28 -2.14
C ASP A 24 -5.02 -8.64 -2.77
N TYR A 25 -5.09 -9.68 -1.94
CA TYR A 25 -5.17 -11.05 -2.41
C TYR A 25 -6.02 -11.89 -1.44
N HIS A 26 -7.30 -11.54 -1.35
CA HIS A 26 -8.21 -12.02 -0.33
C HIS A 26 -8.81 -13.39 -0.65
N PRO A 27 -8.82 -14.37 0.28
CA PRO A 27 -9.58 -15.59 0.08
C PRO A 27 -11.08 -15.27 -0.12
N PRO A 28 -11.84 -16.10 -0.86
CA PRO A 28 -13.29 -15.99 -0.85
C PRO A 28 -13.81 -15.99 0.60
N ASN A 29 -14.86 -15.21 0.87
CA ASN A 29 -15.44 -15.07 2.22
C ASN A 29 -14.45 -14.48 3.27
N HIS A 30 -13.53 -13.61 2.86
CA HIS A 30 -12.61 -12.87 3.73
C HIS A 30 -13.35 -12.04 4.81
N ILE A 31 -12.71 -11.81 5.96
CA ILE A 31 -13.36 -11.13 7.10
C ILE A 31 -13.77 -9.68 6.80
N SER A 32 -13.12 -9.04 5.83
CA SER A 32 -13.44 -7.67 5.42
C SER A 32 -14.64 -7.60 4.47
N PHE A 33 -15.17 -8.73 3.98
CA PHE A 33 -16.29 -8.72 3.05
C PHE A 33 -17.63 -8.62 3.76
N ALA A 34 -18.44 -7.64 3.37
CA ALA A 34 -19.77 -7.40 3.93
C ALA A 34 -20.70 -8.62 3.76
N SER A 35 -20.55 -9.36 2.65
CA SER A 35 -21.31 -10.58 2.35
C SER A 35 -21.13 -11.67 3.40
N ARG A 36 -19.94 -11.78 4.01
CA ARG A 36 -19.65 -12.74 5.09
C ARG A 36 -20.52 -12.50 6.33
N HIS A 37 -20.81 -11.24 6.61
CA HIS A 37 -21.50 -10.82 7.83
C HIS A 37 -22.99 -10.55 7.61
N GLY A 38 -23.47 -10.61 6.36
CA GLY A 38 -24.85 -10.30 6.01
C GLY A 38 -25.20 -8.83 6.21
N VAL A 39 -24.22 -7.94 5.98
CA VAL A 39 -24.35 -6.49 6.13
C VAL A 39 -24.06 -5.80 4.80
N GLU A 40 -24.39 -4.51 4.69
CA GLU A 40 -24.06 -3.68 3.53
C GLU A 40 -22.58 -3.26 3.52
N PRO A 41 -21.95 -3.04 2.36
CA PRO A 41 -20.61 -2.45 2.30
C PRO A 41 -20.52 -1.03 2.86
N PHE A 42 -19.28 -0.60 3.12
CA PHE A 42 -18.89 0.73 3.59
C PHE A 42 -19.39 1.12 4.98
N GLN A 43 -19.47 0.14 5.88
CA GLN A 43 -19.76 0.37 7.29
C GLN A 43 -18.69 -0.27 8.18
N LEU A 44 -18.45 0.36 9.33
CA LEU A 44 -17.60 -0.22 10.37
C LEU A 44 -18.40 -1.25 11.17
N CYS A 45 -17.83 -2.43 11.35
CA CYS A 45 -18.37 -3.48 12.21
C CYS A 45 -17.28 -4.01 13.14
N ASP A 46 -17.69 -4.44 14.33
CA ASP A 46 -16.80 -5.15 15.25
C ASP A 46 -16.72 -6.62 14.84
N VAL A 47 -15.50 -7.09 14.56
CA VAL A 47 -15.22 -8.51 14.27
C VAL A 47 -14.34 -9.10 15.37
N PRO A 48 -14.39 -10.43 15.60
CA PRO A 48 -13.54 -11.06 16.61
C PRO A 48 -12.06 -10.81 16.34
N HIS A 49 -11.29 -10.46 17.38
CA HIS A 49 -9.83 -10.42 17.28
C HIS A 49 -9.31 -11.87 17.10
N PRO A 50 -8.44 -12.17 16.11
CA PRO A 50 -8.09 -13.55 15.78
C PRO A 50 -7.31 -14.31 16.86
N PHE A 51 -6.59 -13.59 17.74
CA PHE A 51 -5.73 -14.21 18.76
C PHE A 51 -6.05 -13.85 20.23
N LEU A 52 -6.91 -12.87 20.48
CA LEU A 52 -7.20 -12.44 21.86
C LEU A 52 -8.45 -13.15 22.37
N HIS A 53 -8.53 -13.35 23.69
CA HIS A 53 -9.57 -14.16 24.35
C HIS A 53 -11.00 -13.78 23.95
N GLU A 54 -11.91 -14.76 24.13
CA GLU A 54 -13.35 -14.67 23.84
C GLU A 54 -13.96 -13.37 24.40
N LYS A 55 -14.13 -12.37 23.51
CA LYS A 55 -14.80 -11.04 23.63
C LYS A 55 -13.96 -9.89 23.09
N ALA A 56 -12.66 -10.07 22.82
CA ALA A 56 -11.89 -9.02 22.16
C ALA A 56 -12.37 -8.86 20.71
N THR A 57 -12.67 -7.62 20.31
CA THR A 57 -13.07 -7.26 18.95
C THR A 57 -12.12 -6.21 18.37
N VAL A 58 -12.09 -6.16 17.04
CA VAL A 58 -11.41 -5.12 16.27
C VAL A 58 -12.42 -4.47 15.33
N SER A 59 -12.29 -3.17 15.12
CA SER A 59 -13.14 -2.46 14.17
C SER A 59 -12.65 -2.74 12.75
N GLN A 60 -13.55 -3.17 11.87
CA GLN A 60 -13.27 -3.53 10.49
C GLN A 60 -14.22 -2.78 9.56
N MET A 61 -13.67 -2.11 8.54
CA MET A 61 -14.46 -1.58 7.43
C MET A 61 -14.93 -2.74 6.56
N MET A 62 -16.24 -2.81 6.33
CA MET A 62 -16.84 -3.81 5.47
C MET A 62 -16.80 -3.36 4.02
N TRP A 63 -16.31 -4.23 3.13
CA TRP A 63 -16.14 -3.96 1.72
C TRP A 63 -17.01 -4.89 0.88
N PRO A 64 -17.34 -4.52 -0.37
CA PRO A 64 -17.77 -5.50 -1.36
C PRO A 64 -16.68 -6.56 -1.54
N GLU A 65 -17.02 -7.70 -2.14
CA GLU A 65 -16.00 -8.65 -2.59
C GLU A 65 -15.09 -7.97 -3.61
N HIS A 66 -13.78 -8.04 -3.38
CA HIS A 66 -12.77 -7.44 -4.23
C HIS A 66 -11.47 -8.22 -4.10
N CYS A 67 -10.62 -8.14 -5.13
CA CYS A 67 -9.29 -8.74 -5.14
C CYS A 67 -9.26 -10.19 -4.64
N VAL A 68 -10.28 -10.97 -5.03
CA VAL A 68 -10.42 -12.37 -4.62
C VAL A 68 -9.34 -13.22 -5.29
N GLN A 69 -8.69 -14.08 -4.53
CA GLN A 69 -7.58 -14.92 -4.99
C GLN A 69 -7.92 -15.68 -6.28
N GLY A 70 -7.03 -15.59 -7.27
CA GLY A 70 -7.17 -16.27 -8.55
C GLY A 70 -8.24 -15.69 -9.48
N THR A 71 -8.82 -14.53 -9.17
CA THR A 71 -9.75 -13.82 -10.04
C THR A 71 -9.07 -12.64 -10.74
N TYR A 72 -9.63 -12.23 -11.87
CA TYR A 72 -9.19 -11.02 -12.59
C TYR A 72 -9.15 -9.77 -11.70
N GLY A 73 -10.08 -9.65 -10.73
CA GLY A 73 -10.10 -8.51 -9.82
C GLY A 73 -8.92 -8.41 -8.86
N ALA A 74 -8.09 -9.45 -8.75
CA ALA A 74 -6.86 -9.46 -7.95
C ALA A 74 -5.59 -9.25 -8.79
N GLU A 75 -5.72 -9.21 -10.13
CA GLU A 75 -4.61 -8.96 -11.03
C GLU A 75 -4.23 -7.46 -11.01
N LEU A 76 -2.98 -7.17 -11.30
CA LEU A 76 -2.54 -5.80 -11.54
C LEU A 76 -3.11 -5.33 -12.88
N ASP A 77 -3.36 -4.02 -13.01
CA ASP A 77 -3.70 -3.43 -14.31
C ASP A 77 -2.61 -3.73 -15.34
N ASP A 78 -2.99 -4.17 -16.54
CA ASP A 78 -2.07 -4.59 -17.60
C ASP A 78 -1.02 -3.51 -17.92
N THR A 79 -1.40 -2.22 -17.88
CA THR A 79 -0.49 -1.11 -18.17
C THR A 79 0.58 -1.01 -17.09
N VAL A 80 0.20 -1.20 -15.83
CA VAL A 80 1.12 -1.19 -14.69
C VAL A 80 1.99 -2.45 -14.71
N ALA A 81 1.41 -3.63 -14.94
CA ALA A 81 2.14 -4.89 -15.04
C ALA A 81 3.21 -4.84 -16.14
N ASN A 82 2.85 -4.39 -17.35
CA ASN A 82 3.81 -4.23 -18.44
C ASN A 82 4.93 -3.23 -18.09
N ALA A 83 4.61 -2.13 -17.39
CA ALA A 83 5.64 -1.17 -16.97
C ALA A 83 6.60 -1.76 -15.92
N LEU A 84 6.11 -2.62 -15.03
CA LEU A 84 6.93 -3.35 -14.06
C LEU A 84 7.84 -4.37 -14.77
N ASP A 85 7.31 -5.14 -15.73
CA ASP A 85 8.10 -6.09 -16.53
C ASP A 85 9.20 -5.39 -17.33
N GLU A 86 8.89 -4.26 -17.98
CA GLU A 86 9.88 -3.43 -18.66
C GLU A 86 10.97 -2.94 -17.69
N ARG A 87 10.56 -2.51 -16.49
CA ARG A 87 11.48 -2.01 -15.46
C ARG A 87 12.43 -3.10 -14.95
N GLU A 88 11.91 -4.30 -14.74
CA GLU A 88 12.71 -5.47 -14.39
C GLU A 88 13.69 -5.83 -15.51
N ALA A 89 13.23 -5.82 -16.76
CA ALA A 89 14.06 -6.08 -17.93
C ALA A 89 15.21 -5.05 -18.10
N TRP A 90 15.05 -3.84 -17.58
CA TRP A 90 16.11 -2.81 -17.54
C TRP A 90 17.06 -2.95 -16.34
N GLY A 91 16.86 -3.97 -15.49
CA GLY A 91 17.80 -4.37 -14.44
C GLY A 91 17.47 -3.81 -13.05
N THR A 92 16.32 -3.16 -12.86
CA THR A 92 15.86 -2.81 -11.50
C THR A 92 15.05 -3.96 -10.91
N PRO A 93 15.40 -4.49 -9.73
CA PRO A 93 14.62 -5.54 -9.09
C PRO A 93 13.16 -5.14 -8.86
N VAL A 94 12.24 -5.99 -9.30
CA VAL A 94 10.80 -5.85 -9.05
C VAL A 94 10.33 -7.00 -8.16
N HIS A 95 9.67 -6.68 -7.05
CA HIS A 95 9.10 -7.66 -6.14
C HIS A 95 7.60 -7.50 -6.04
N TYR A 96 6.92 -8.62 -5.84
CA TYR A 96 5.46 -8.67 -5.69
C TYR A 96 5.13 -9.13 -4.27
N VAL A 97 4.37 -8.32 -3.54
CA VAL A 97 3.96 -8.62 -2.16
C VAL A 97 2.44 -8.71 -2.09
N LYS A 98 1.94 -9.87 -1.68
CA LYS A 98 0.50 -10.07 -1.46
C LYS A 98 0.14 -9.80 0.00
N LYS A 99 -1.00 -9.13 0.21
CA LYS A 99 -1.53 -8.80 1.55
C LYS A 99 -3.00 -9.21 1.66
N GLY A 100 -3.48 -9.32 2.91
CA GLY A 100 -4.89 -9.67 3.19
C GLY A 100 -5.25 -11.13 2.88
N GLN A 101 -4.26 -12.03 2.93
CA GLN A 101 -4.45 -13.44 2.54
C GLN A 101 -5.09 -14.32 3.63
N ASP A 102 -5.10 -13.88 4.88
CA ASP A 102 -5.69 -14.64 5.98
C ASP A 102 -7.20 -14.45 6.00
N LEU A 103 -7.96 -15.52 6.22
CA LEU A 103 -9.42 -15.46 6.23
C LEU A 103 -9.99 -14.55 7.32
N ASN A 104 -9.27 -14.35 8.44
CA ASN A 104 -9.80 -13.82 9.69
C ASN A 104 -9.24 -12.45 10.10
N PHE A 105 -8.36 -11.84 9.31
CA PHE A 105 -7.93 -10.46 9.53
C PHE A 105 -7.48 -9.79 8.24
N ASP A 106 -7.77 -8.49 8.14
CA ASP A 106 -7.47 -7.68 6.97
C ASP A 106 -6.08 -7.03 7.05
N SER A 107 -5.60 -6.49 5.94
CA SER A 107 -4.27 -5.87 5.82
C SER A 107 -4.29 -4.68 4.88
N TYR A 108 -4.46 -3.47 5.40
CA TYR A 108 -4.30 -2.27 4.56
C TYR A 108 -2.84 -1.98 4.25
N SER A 109 -2.00 -2.02 5.29
CA SER A 109 -0.58 -1.77 5.13
C SER A 109 0.09 -2.92 4.39
N ALA A 110 1.05 -2.57 3.53
CA ALA A 110 1.94 -3.54 2.93
C ALA A 110 3.01 -4.05 3.92
N PHE A 111 3.18 -3.43 5.09
CA PHE A 111 4.14 -3.87 6.12
C PHE A 111 3.58 -4.97 7.02
N ALA A 112 2.31 -4.85 7.42
CA ALA A 112 1.67 -5.75 8.34
C ALA A 112 0.15 -5.77 8.16
N SER A 113 -0.49 -6.85 8.60
CA SER A 113 -1.93 -6.87 8.78
C SER A 113 -2.38 -5.88 9.85
N ASN A 114 -3.68 -5.54 9.82
CA ASN A 114 -4.31 -4.67 10.80
C ASN A 114 -4.01 -5.17 12.21
N GLU A 115 -3.92 -4.25 13.18
CA GLU A 115 -3.47 -4.54 14.56
C GLU A 115 -2.07 -5.20 14.67
N TYR A 116 -1.23 -5.11 13.63
CA TYR A 116 0.11 -5.70 13.57
C TYR A 116 0.12 -7.21 13.91
N ILE A 117 -0.92 -7.92 13.49
CA ILE A 117 -1.09 -9.35 13.76
C ILE A 117 0.01 -10.18 13.08
N LEU A 118 0.30 -9.92 11.80
CA LEU A 118 1.35 -10.57 11.02
C LEU A 118 2.07 -9.54 10.16
N PHE A 119 3.39 -9.62 10.11
CA PHE A 119 4.20 -8.85 9.17
C PHE A 119 4.27 -9.55 7.82
N THR A 120 4.32 -8.77 6.73
CA THR A 120 4.50 -9.28 5.37
C THR A 120 5.99 -9.47 5.06
N GLU A 121 6.28 -10.04 3.88
CA GLU A 121 7.65 -10.14 3.38
C GLU A 121 8.30 -8.80 3.02
N LEU A 122 7.53 -7.70 2.94
CA LEU A 122 8.05 -6.36 2.65
C LEU A 122 9.14 -5.95 3.66
N ILE A 123 8.98 -6.32 4.94
CA ILE A 123 9.99 -6.06 5.97
C ILE A 123 11.33 -6.68 5.57
N SER A 124 11.33 -7.93 5.14
CA SER A 124 12.55 -8.64 4.73
C SER A 124 13.16 -8.06 3.46
N LEU A 125 12.33 -7.57 2.53
CA LEU A 125 12.80 -6.92 1.30
C LEU A 125 13.50 -5.59 1.61
N LEU A 126 12.92 -4.76 2.48
CA LEU A 126 13.44 -3.43 2.80
C LEU A 126 14.63 -3.45 3.78
N PHE A 127 14.59 -4.33 4.78
CA PHE A 127 15.56 -4.39 5.88
C PHE A 127 16.48 -5.61 5.85
N GLY A 128 16.32 -6.49 4.86
CA GLY A 128 17.20 -7.64 4.66
C GLY A 128 18.65 -7.24 4.38
N ALA A 129 19.53 -8.25 4.31
CA ALA A 129 20.94 -8.06 4.02
C ALA A 129 21.17 -7.64 2.55
N GLN A 130 20.93 -6.37 2.26
CA GLN A 130 21.18 -5.73 0.96
C GLN A 130 22.54 -5.01 0.97
N PRO A 131 23.26 -4.93 -0.17
CA PRO A 131 24.52 -4.17 -0.26
C PRO A 131 24.35 -2.68 0.09
N ARG A 132 23.15 -2.15 -0.14
CA ARG A 132 22.74 -0.79 0.21
C ARG A 132 21.42 -0.86 0.99
N PRO A 133 21.40 -0.41 2.26
CA PRO A 133 20.15 -0.35 3.02
C PRO A 133 19.17 0.63 2.38
N ILE A 134 17.91 0.22 2.23
CA ILE A 134 16.83 1.13 1.83
C ILE A 134 16.58 2.10 3.00
N ARG A 135 16.62 3.39 2.72
CA ARG A 135 16.37 4.46 3.72
C ARG A 135 15.16 5.31 3.40
N THR A 136 14.77 5.34 2.13
CA THR A 136 13.69 6.18 1.64
C THR A 136 12.73 5.30 0.86
N VAL A 137 11.43 5.46 1.10
CA VAL A 137 10.38 4.82 0.31
C VAL A 137 9.45 5.86 -0.25
N ILE A 138 8.98 5.61 -1.47
CA ILE A 138 7.97 6.41 -2.13
C ILE A 138 6.74 5.53 -2.30
N VAL A 139 5.61 5.94 -1.74
CA VAL A 139 4.36 5.17 -1.77
C VAL A 139 3.39 5.86 -2.73
N VAL A 140 2.90 5.09 -3.70
CA VAL A 140 1.93 5.53 -4.73
C VAL A 140 0.87 4.45 -4.92
N GLY A 141 -0.23 4.77 -5.59
CA GLY A 141 -1.28 3.82 -5.94
C GLY A 141 -2.60 4.06 -5.21
N LEU A 142 -3.28 2.97 -4.83
CA LEU A 142 -4.64 3.00 -4.30
C LEU A 142 -4.78 2.21 -3.00
N ALA A 143 -5.70 2.57 -2.10
CA ALA A 143 -6.38 3.87 -2.03
C ALA A 143 -5.60 4.82 -1.10
N CYS A 144 -5.59 6.12 -1.40
CA CYS A 144 -4.95 7.16 -0.59
C CYS A 144 -5.29 7.03 0.90
N ASP A 145 -6.56 6.85 1.18
CA ASP A 145 -7.17 6.83 2.51
C ASP A 145 -7.13 5.48 3.24
N TYR A 146 -6.58 4.44 2.61
CA TYR A 146 -6.46 3.11 3.19
C TYR A 146 -5.05 2.56 2.99
N CYS A 147 -4.82 1.82 1.89
CA CYS A 147 -3.58 1.09 1.68
C CYS A 147 -2.36 2.00 1.54
N VAL A 148 -2.49 3.13 0.82
CA VAL A 148 -1.39 4.10 0.67
C VAL A 148 -1.05 4.74 2.00
N MET A 149 -2.03 5.33 2.69
CA MET A 149 -1.81 5.97 4.00
C MET A 149 -1.29 4.97 5.04
N SER A 150 -1.85 3.77 5.13
CA SER A 150 -1.42 2.77 6.11
C SER A 150 0.01 2.32 5.84
N THR A 151 0.37 2.09 4.58
CA THR A 151 1.73 1.72 4.17
C THR A 151 2.72 2.86 4.42
N ALA A 152 2.37 4.10 4.09
CA ALA A 152 3.23 5.26 4.30
C ALA A 152 3.45 5.54 5.80
N VAL A 153 2.39 5.49 6.60
CA VAL A 153 2.48 5.67 8.05
C VAL A 153 3.33 4.56 8.68
N ASP A 154 3.17 3.31 8.26
CA ASP A 154 4.00 2.22 8.77
C ASP A 154 5.47 2.38 8.35
N ALA A 155 5.75 2.72 7.10
CA ALA A 155 7.12 3.00 6.66
C ALA A 155 7.81 4.06 7.55
N ALA A 156 7.10 5.14 7.87
CA ALA A 156 7.60 6.17 8.77
C ALA A 156 7.82 5.65 10.19
N LYS A 157 6.91 4.85 10.74
CA LYS A 157 7.09 4.19 12.05
C LYS A 157 8.29 3.24 12.09
N PHE A 158 8.61 2.61 10.96
CA PHE A 158 9.81 1.79 10.77
C PHE A 158 11.09 2.63 10.53
N GLY A 159 11.01 3.96 10.58
CA GLY A 159 12.15 4.86 10.50
C GLY A 159 12.63 5.14 9.08
N LEU A 160 11.85 4.79 8.06
CA LEU A 160 12.15 5.12 6.66
C LEU A 160 11.69 6.55 6.36
N GLN A 161 12.52 7.30 5.65
CA GLN A 161 12.08 8.55 5.04
C GLN A 161 10.96 8.21 4.05
N THR A 162 9.76 8.73 4.29
CA THR A 162 8.58 8.33 3.53
C THR A 162 8.05 9.50 2.73
N LEU A 163 7.91 9.29 1.43
CA LEU A 163 7.42 10.28 0.48
C LEU A 163 6.16 9.75 -0.22
N VAL A 164 5.21 10.62 -0.52
CA VAL A 164 4.06 10.34 -1.38
C VAL A 164 3.87 11.50 -2.36
N THR A 165 3.11 11.27 -3.43
CA THR A 165 2.73 12.34 -4.37
C THR A 165 1.25 12.29 -4.72
N GLU A 166 0.59 13.44 -4.65
CA GLU A 166 -0.87 13.54 -4.79
C GLU A 166 -1.39 13.08 -6.14
N ASP A 167 -0.64 13.34 -7.21
CA ASP A 167 -1.00 12.95 -8.57
C ASP A 167 -0.77 11.47 -8.91
N CYS A 168 -0.16 10.69 -7.99
CA CYS A 168 -0.03 9.24 -8.10
C CYS A 168 -0.86 8.49 -7.05
N MET A 169 -1.86 9.13 -6.45
CA MET A 169 -2.77 8.46 -5.54
C MET A 169 -4.21 8.94 -5.71
N ARG A 170 -5.16 8.08 -5.33
CA ARG A 170 -6.58 8.43 -5.29
C ARG A 170 -7.24 7.71 -4.12
N GLY A 171 -8.05 8.43 -3.35
CA GLY A 171 -8.80 7.83 -2.26
C GLY A 171 -10.18 7.33 -2.67
N VAL A 172 -10.81 6.60 -1.76
CA VAL A 172 -12.18 6.06 -1.91
C VAL A 172 -13.20 7.17 -1.72
N ASP A 173 -13.05 7.97 -0.65
CA ASP A 173 -13.94 9.09 -0.34
C ASP A 173 -13.15 10.39 -0.10
N PRO A 174 -13.63 11.57 -0.55
CA PRO A 174 -12.90 12.82 -0.39
C PRO A 174 -12.61 13.21 1.06
N LYS A 175 -13.54 12.94 2.00
CA LYS A 175 -13.35 13.27 3.41
C LYS A 175 -12.29 12.38 4.02
N THR A 176 -12.38 11.06 3.84
CA THR A 176 -11.38 10.12 4.36
C THR A 176 -10.03 10.33 3.70
N THR A 177 -9.99 10.78 2.44
CA THR A 177 -8.75 11.22 1.77
C THR A 177 -8.13 12.40 2.51
N SER A 178 -8.90 13.43 2.84
CA SER A 178 -8.38 14.57 3.60
C SER A 178 -7.84 14.14 4.97
N ASP A 179 -8.61 13.31 5.69
CA ASP A 179 -8.21 12.79 7.01
C ASP A 179 -6.91 11.96 6.91
N ALA A 180 -6.74 11.19 5.84
CA ALA A 180 -5.54 10.40 5.57
C ALA A 180 -4.31 11.25 5.25
N MET A 181 -4.49 12.36 4.53
CA MET A 181 -3.41 13.34 4.26
C MET A 181 -2.91 13.96 5.56
N ASP A 182 -3.81 14.35 6.46
CA ASP A 182 -3.44 14.91 7.75
C ASP A 182 -2.76 13.88 8.65
N LYS A 183 -3.24 12.63 8.63
CA LYS A 183 -2.58 11.52 9.33
C LYS A 183 -1.17 11.26 8.80
N MET A 184 -0.97 11.21 7.49
CA MET A 184 0.36 11.04 6.89
C MET A 184 1.32 12.15 7.34
N ARG A 185 0.89 13.43 7.31
CA ARG A 185 1.70 14.56 7.81
C ARG A 185 2.05 14.43 9.29
N ALA A 186 1.14 13.93 10.11
CA ALA A 186 1.37 13.72 11.55
C ALA A 186 2.43 12.63 11.84
N TYR A 187 2.76 11.79 10.86
CA TYR A 187 3.84 10.79 10.92
C TYR A 187 5.06 11.20 10.07
N ASP A 188 5.24 12.50 9.80
CA ASP A 188 6.36 13.04 9.02
C ASP A 188 6.49 12.49 7.59
N VAL A 189 5.40 11.97 7.02
CA VAL A 189 5.36 11.61 5.59
C VAL A 189 5.34 12.89 4.77
N HIS A 190 6.33 13.04 3.89
CA HIS A 190 6.40 14.19 2.99
C HIS A 190 5.47 13.99 1.80
N ILE A 191 4.58 14.96 1.58
CA ILE A 191 3.59 14.90 0.51
C ILE A 191 3.96 15.92 -0.56
N TYR A 192 4.32 15.43 -1.74
CA TYR A 192 4.51 16.26 -2.93
C TYR A 192 3.19 16.48 -3.66
N LYS A 193 3.07 17.66 -4.28
CA LYS A 193 1.88 17.97 -5.08
C LYS A 193 1.88 17.20 -6.41
N THR A 194 3.05 17.07 -7.02
CA THR A 194 3.22 16.39 -8.30
C THR A 194 4.40 15.43 -8.25
N SER A 195 4.34 14.38 -9.06
CA SER A 195 5.40 13.40 -9.15
C SER A 195 6.64 14.02 -9.80
N ASP A 196 6.48 15.08 -10.60
CA ASP A 196 7.60 15.85 -11.17
C ASP A 196 8.39 16.56 -10.06
N ASP A 197 7.70 17.19 -9.10
CA ASP A 197 8.35 17.83 -7.94
C ASP A 197 9.11 16.80 -7.10
N LEU A 198 8.52 15.61 -6.90
CA LEU A 198 9.14 14.52 -6.15
C LEU A 198 10.39 14.01 -6.88
N LEU A 199 10.28 13.67 -8.16
CA LEU A 199 11.41 13.20 -8.98
C LEU A 199 12.54 14.24 -9.02
N ALA A 200 12.19 15.53 -9.16
CA ALA A 200 13.18 16.61 -9.11
C ALA A 200 13.85 16.74 -7.74
N ALA A 201 13.17 16.43 -6.64
CA ALA A 201 13.73 16.49 -5.30
C ALA A 201 14.72 15.36 -5.02
N ILE A 202 14.42 14.13 -5.45
CA ILE A 202 15.27 12.96 -5.21
C ILE A 202 16.49 12.88 -6.15
N HIS A 203 16.40 13.47 -7.35
CA HIS A 203 17.52 13.51 -8.30
C HIS A 203 18.52 14.64 -8.02
N ARG A 204 18.26 15.52 -7.04
CA ARG A 204 19.27 16.51 -6.64
C ARG A 204 20.44 15.79 -5.98
N PRO A 205 21.69 15.94 -6.47
CA PRO A 205 22.83 15.38 -5.80
C PRO A 205 22.89 15.94 -4.38
N SER A 206 22.96 15.05 -3.39
CA SER A 206 23.14 15.42 -2.00
C SER A 206 24.36 16.33 -1.87
N THR A 207 24.14 17.62 -1.67
CA THR A 207 25.23 18.57 -1.38
C THR A 207 25.70 18.32 0.04
N PHE A 208 26.68 17.44 0.20
CA PHE A 208 27.51 17.30 1.39
C PHE A 208 28.98 17.24 0.98
#